data_AF-A0A831W4E4-F1
#
_entry.id   AF-A0A831W4E4-F1
#
_cell.length_a   1.000
_cell.length_b   1.000
_cell.length_c   1.000
_cell.angle_alpha   90.00
_cell.angle_beta   90.00
_cell.angle_gamma   90.00
#
_symmetry.space_group_name_H-M   'P 1'
#
loop_
_entity.id
_entity.type
_entity.pdbx_description
1 polymer ?
#
loop_
_entity_poly.entity_id
_entity_poly.type
_entity_poly.pdbx_seq_one_letter_code
_entity_poly.pdbx_strand_id
1 'polypeptide(L)'
;MTDEDKDEKTLNRLLYPNPFEEEGEAPFAVDEEGIPILEEVVQPKPEPPPVPEVEQLSDPKERKALDYDALLSTMRAYLKSQLEADMESILQEVVPEAITAASASLEEALRQELARRLEQRTSEVIDRLLEQQLNSRLFS
;
A
#
# COMPACT_ATOMS: atom_id res chain seq x y z
N MET A 1 -14.67 39.67 24.30
CA MET A 1 -13.68 38.93 23.50
C MET A 1 -13.70 39.58 22.14
N THR A 2 -12.66 40.37 21.90
CA THR A 2 -12.47 41.26 20.76
C THR A 2 -12.20 40.46 19.48
N ASP A 3 -12.55 41.03 18.34
CA ASP A 3 -12.42 40.44 16.99
C ASP A 3 -10.97 40.12 16.56
N GLU A 4 -9.98 40.25 17.45
CA GLU A 4 -8.55 39.97 17.17
C GLU A 4 -8.17 38.48 17.30
N ASP A 5 -8.96 37.64 17.98
CA ASP A 5 -8.64 36.21 18.15
C ASP A 5 -8.96 35.35 16.91
N LYS A 6 -9.67 35.90 15.92
CA LYS A 6 -10.08 35.14 14.72
C LYS A 6 -8.99 35.06 13.65
N ASP A 7 -8.10 36.04 13.58
CA ASP A 7 -7.13 36.13 12.49
C ASP A 7 -5.87 35.26 12.73
N GLU A 8 -5.48 35.01 13.98
CA GLU A 8 -4.34 34.12 14.28
C GLU A 8 -4.65 32.65 13.98
N LYS A 9 -5.92 32.23 14.12
CA LYS A 9 -6.34 30.84 13.86
C LYS A 9 -6.33 30.50 12.37
N THR A 10 -6.66 31.47 11.51
CA THR A 10 -6.60 31.34 10.05
C THR A 10 -5.17 31.38 9.53
N LEU A 11 -4.30 32.18 10.14
CA LEU A 11 -2.87 32.23 9.78
C LEU A 11 -2.15 30.92 10.09
N ASN A 12 -2.43 30.27 11.22
CA ASN A 12 -1.85 28.96 11.53
C ASN A 12 -2.32 27.82 10.61
N ARG A 13 -3.52 27.92 10.02
CA ARG A 13 -4.04 26.93 9.05
C ARG A 13 -3.35 27.01 7.69
N LEU A 14 -2.75 28.15 7.35
CA LEU A 14 -2.01 28.36 6.09
C LEU A 14 -0.53 27.99 6.19
N LEU A 15 0.07 28.04 7.38
CA LEU A 15 1.48 27.65 7.58
C LEU A 15 1.69 26.15 7.80
N TYR A 16 0.66 25.43 8.25
CA TYR A 16 0.68 23.97 8.40
C TYR A 16 -0.62 23.40 7.82
N PRO A 17 -0.67 23.11 6.51
CA PRO A 17 -1.81 22.40 5.95
C PRO A 17 -1.92 21.05 6.67
N ASN A 18 -3.07 20.82 7.29
CA ASN A 18 -3.36 19.55 7.93
C ASN A 18 -3.54 18.52 6.80
N PRO A 19 -2.68 17.49 6.67
CA PRO A 19 -2.70 16.57 5.53
C PRO A 19 -3.91 15.63 5.53
N PHE A 20 -4.89 15.86 6.42
CA PHE A 20 -6.08 15.06 6.60
C PHE A 20 -7.38 15.82 6.26
N GLU A 21 -7.29 17.06 5.79
CA GLU A 21 -8.44 17.83 5.29
C GLU A 21 -8.40 17.95 3.75
N GLU A 22 -8.11 16.84 3.06
CA GLU A 22 -8.64 16.66 1.72
C GLU A 22 -10.02 16.02 1.87
N GLU A 23 -11.06 16.75 1.49
CA GLU A 23 -12.38 16.19 1.16
C GLU A 23 -12.24 15.31 -0.10
N GLY A 24 -11.47 14.23 0.02
CA GLY A 24 -11.49 13.11 -0.89
C GLY A 24 -12.54 12.15 -0.37
N GLU A 25 -13.56 11.88 -1.18
CA GLU A 25 -14.52 10.81 -0.95
C GLU A 25 -13.77 9.54 -0.53
N ALA A 26 -13.90 9.16 0.74
CA ALA A 26 -13.29 7.93 1.23
C ALA A 26 -13.91 6.77 0.43
N PRO A 27 -13.10 5.91 -0.24
CA PRO A 27 -13.62 4.84 -1.10
C PRO A 27 -14.33 3.70 -0.34
N PHE A 28 -14.58 3.87 0.95
CA PHE A 28 -15.20 2.90 1.85
C PHE A 28 -16.09 3.62 2.87
N ALA A 29 -17.26 3.05 3.15
CA ALA A 29 -18.14 3.55 4.20
C ALA A 29 -17.47 3.43 5.57
N VAL A 30 -17.65 4.43 6.44
CA VAL A 30 -17.14 4.47 7.83
C VAL A 30 -18.33 4.59 8.79
N ASP A 31 -18.21 4.04 10.00
CA ASP A 31 -19.22 4.18 11.06
C ASP A 31 -19.15 5.54 11.77
N GLU A 32 -20.06 5.78 12.73
CA GLU A 32 -20.16 7.05 13.47
C GLU A 32 -18.90 7.35 14.30
N GLU A 33 -18.06 6.36 14.55
CA GLU A 33 -16.76 6.45 15.22
C GLU A 33 -15.57 6.63 14.25
N GLY A 34 -15.83 6.70 12.94
CA GLY A 34 -14.81 6.88 11.91
C GLY A 34 -13.99 5.63 11.62
N ILE A 35 -14.49 4.45 12.01
CA ILE A 35 -13.86 3.16 11.74
C ILE A 35 -14.35 2.69 10.35
N PRO A 36 -13.44 2.21 9.47
CA PRO A 36 -13.83 1.63 8.19
C PRO A 36 -14.81 0.46 8.39
N ILE A 37 -16.01 0.59 7.82
CA ILE A 37 -16.95 -0.52 7.69
C ILE A 37 -16.39 -1.39 6.57
N LEU A 38 -15.66 -2.43 6.95
CA LEU A 38 -15.24 -3.46 6.01
C LEU A 38 -16.51 -4.18 5.53
N GLU A 39 -16.96 -3.89 4.31
CA GLU A 39 -17.85 -4.81 3.60
C GLU A 39 -17.15 -6.17 3.62
N GLU A 40 -17.82 -7.15 4.22
CA GLU A 40 -17.30 -8.50 4.40
C GLU A 40 -16.92 -9.02 3.01
N VAL A 41 -15.62 -9.04 2.70
CA VAL A 41 -15.10 -9.64 1.47
C VAL A 41 -15.31 -11.14 1.63
N VAL A 42 -16.51 -11.61 1.32
CA VAL A 42 -16.80 -13.02 1.15
C VAL A 42 -16.08 -13.44 -0.13
N GLN A 43 -14.78 -13.72 0.00
CA GLN A 43 -14.10 -14.50 -1.02
C GLN A 43 -14.89 -15.81 -1.15
N PRO A 44 -15.23 -16.25 -2.38
CA PRO A 44 -15.87 -17.54 -2.58
C PRO A 44 -14.97 -18.60 -1.93
N LYS A 45 -15.46 -19.16 -0.82
CA LYS A 45 -14.80 -20.22 -0.09
C LYS A 45 -14.42 -21.31 -1.11
N PRO A 46 -13.13 -21.67 -1.26
CA PRO A 46 -12.78 -22.83 -2.06
C PRO A 46 -13.59 -24.00 -1.51
N GLU A 47 -14.34 -24.69 -2.39
CA GLU A 47 -15.15 -25.82 -1.98
C GLU A 47 -14.29 -26.75 -1.13
N PRO A 48 -14.68 -27.02 0.13
CA PRO A 48 -13.89 -27.91 0.96
C PRO A 48 -13.81 -29.26 0.23
N PRO A 49 -12.63 -29.88 0.11
CA PRO A 49 -12.53 -31.21 -0.45
C PRO A 49 -13.48 -32.14 0.32
N PRO A 50 -14.08 -33.14 -0.34
CA PRO A 50 -15.14 -33.97 0.22
C PRO A 50 -14.70 -34.48 1.60
N VAL A 51 -15.42 -34.04 2.63
CA VAL A 51 -15.22 -34.53 3.99
C VAL A 51 -15.58 -36.02 3.92
N PRO A 52 -14.71 -36.95 4.32
CA PRO A 52 -15.08 -38.35 4.39
C PRO A 52 -16.32 -38.47 5.26
N GLU A 53 -17.39 -39.08 4.74
CA GLU A 53 -18.63 -39.31 5.48
C GLU A 53 -18.26 -40.02 6.79
N VAL A 54 -18.45 -39.31 7.90
CA VAL A 54 -18.30 -39.91 9.22
C VAL A 54 -19.52 -40.82 9.38
N GLU A 55 -19.34 -42.12 9.13
CA GLU A 55 -20.30 -43.14 9.51
C GLU A 55 -20.72 -42.87 10.95
N GLN A 56 -22.02 -42.59 11.15
CA GLN A 56 -22.58 -42.36 12.47
C GLN A 56 -22.47 -43.66 13.27
N LEU A 57 -21.38 -43.76 14.03
CA LEU A 57 -21.13 -44.85 14.95
C LEU A 57 -22.22 -44.87 16.02
N SER A 58 -23.16 -45.78 15.82
CA SER A 58 -24.28 -46.08 16.72
C SER A 58 -23.80 -46.94 17.89
N ASP A 59 -22.87 -46.47 18.72
CA ASP A 59 -22.65 -47.05 20.05
C ASP A 59 -21.74 -46.16 20.95
N PRO A 60 -22.23 -45.65 22.10
CA PRO A 60 -21.47 -44.72 22.95
C PRO A 60 -20.42 -45.37 23.86
N LYS A 61 -20.21 -46.70 23.79
CA LYS A 61 -19.27 -47.43 24.66
C LYS A 61 -17.91 -47.76 24.05
N GLU A 62 -17.69 -47.45 22.77
CA GLU A 62 -16.38 -47.58 22.12
C GLU A 62 -15.84 -46.22 21.64
N ARG A 63 -15.94 -45.19 22.49
CA ARG A 63 -15.05 -44.03 22.37
C ARG A 63 -13.63 -44.48 22.71
N LYS A 64 -13.01 -45.25 21.81
CA LYS A 64 -11.56 -45.31 21.68
C LYS A 64 -11.11 -43.87 21.73
N ALA A 65 -10.24 -43.56 22.69
CA ALA A 65 -9.65 -42.24 22.82
C ALA A 65 -9.25 -41.79 21.40
N LEU A 66 -9.95 -40.77 20.87
CA LEU A 66 -9.44 -40.05 19.72
C LEU A 66 -8.04 -39.65 20.15
N ASP A 67 -7.03 -40.14 19.46
CA ASP A 67 -5.66 -39.86 19.79
C ASP A 67 -5.42 -38.39 19.46
N TYR A 68 -5.67 -37.56 20.46
CA TYR A 68 -5.67 -36.09 20.35
C TYR A 68 -4.33 -35.59 19.81
N ASP A 69 -3.25 -36.32 20.13
CA ASP A 69 -1.92 -36.07 19.62
C ASP A 69 -1.81 -36.33 18.12
N ALA A 70 -2.49 -37.35 17.60
CA ALA A 70 -2.56 -37.61 16.16
C ALA A 70 -3.31 -36.50 15.42
N LEU A 71 -4.45 -36.05 15.96
CA LEU A 71 -5.21 -34.93 15.38
C LEU A 71 -4.40 -33.63 15.38
N LEU A 72 -3.76 -33.30 16.51
CA LEU A 72 -2.90 -32.12 16.62
C LEU A 72 -1.72 -32.19 15.65
N SER A 73 -1.12 -33.36 15.47
CA SER A 73 -0.03 -33.59 14.52
C SER A 73 -0.49 -33.33 13.09
N THR A 74 -1.65 -33.86 12.69
CA THR A 74 -2.21 -33.65 11.35
C THR A 74 -2.55 -32.18 11.11
N MET A 75 -3.17 -31.50 12.08
CA MET A 75 -3.46 -30.06 11.97
C MET A 75 -2.18 -29.24 11.86
N ARG A 76 -1.15 -29.55 12.65
CA ARG A 76 0.16 -28.88 12.57
C ARG A 76 0.81 -29.09 11.21
N ALA A 77 0.77 -30.30 10.67
CA ALA A 77 1.34 -30.60 9.36
C ALA A 77 0.59 -29.85 8.24
N TYR A 78 -0.74 -29.81 8.31
CA TYR A 78 -1.57 -29.07 7.35
C TYR A 78 -1.28 -27.56 7.41
N LEU A 79 -1.30 -26.96 8.60
CA LEU A 79 -1.00 -25.53 8.76
C LEU A 79 0.41 -25.17 8.31
N LYS A 80 1.39 -26.04 8.57
CA LYS A 80 2.76 -25.85 8.10
C LYS A 80 2.83 -25.87 6.57
N SER A 81 2.20 -26.86 5.94
CA SER A 81 2.17 -26.95 4.48
C SER A 81 1.46 -25.76 3.83
N GLN A 82 0.36 -25.29 4.43
CA GLN A 82 -0.35 -24.11 3.94
C GLN A 82 0.53 -22.86 4.04
N LEU A 83 1.18 -22.65 5.19
CA LEU A 83 2.09 -21.52 5.37
C LEU A 83 3.27 -21.57 4.39
N GLU A 84 3.85 -22.75 4.16
CA GLU A 84 4.94 -22.93 3.21
C GLU A 84 4.50 -22.58 1.79
N ALA A 85 3.30 -23.01 1.36
CA ALA A 85 2.75 -22.69 0.05
C ALA A 85 2.44 -21.19 -0.10
N ASP A 86 1.84 -20.58 0.92
CA ASP A 86 1.53 -19.14 0.92
C ASP A 86 2.82 -18.31 0.86
N MET A 87 3.86 -18.69 1.62
CA MET A 87 5.17 -18.04 1.57
C MET A 87 5.83 -18.21 0.21
N GLU A 88 5.74 -19.38 -0.40
CA GLU A 88 6.28 -19.63 -1.74
C GLU A 88 5.58 -18.77 -2.80
N SER A 89 4.24 -18.67 -2.76
CA SER A 89 3.46 -17.79 -3.63
C SER A 89 3.85 -16.32 -3.48
N ILE A 90 3.94 -15.81 -2.24
CA ILE A 90 4.37 -14.42 -1.98
C ILE A 90 5.77 -14.16 -2.55
N LEU A 91 6.70 -15.08 -2.34
CA LEU A 91 8.08 -14.93 -2.81
C LEU A 91 8.21 -15.04 -4.33
N GLN A 92 7.38 -15.85 -4.99
CA GLN A 92 7.46 -16.07 -6.44
C GLN A 92 6.67 -15.05 -7.25
N GLU A 93 5.57 -14.53 -6.73
CA GLU A 93 4.65 -13.69 -7.51
C GLU A 93 4.69 -12.23 -7.02
N VAL A 94 4.45 -12.02 -5.73
CA VAL A 94 4.25 -10.67 -5.18
C VAL A 94 5.57 -9.89 -5.10
N VAL A 95 6.64 -10.53 -4.62
CA VAL A 95 7.93 -9.85 -4.45
C VAL A 95 8.54 -9.38 -5.78
N PRO A 96 8.61 -10.21 -6.84
CA PRO A 96 9.16 -9.78 -8.12
C PRO A 96 8.33 -8.68 -8.79
N GLU A 97 7.01 -8.75 -8.69
CA GLU A 97 6.11 -7.74 -9.23
C GLU A 97 6.28 -6.40 -8.51
N ALA A 98 6.33 -6.41 -7.17
CA ALA A 98 6.56 -5.22 -6.37
C ALA A 98 7.91 -4.57 -6.68
N ILE A 99 8.98 -5.36 -6.82
CA ILE A 99 10.31 -4.85 -7.21
C ILE A 99 10.28 -4.24 -8.61
N THR A 100 9.59 -4.88 -9.56
CA THR A 100 9.47 -4.40 -10.94
C THR A 100 8.72 -3.07 -10.99
N ALA A 101 7.58 -2.98 -10.30
CA ALA A 101 6.78 -1.76 -10.23
C ALA A 101 7.54 -0.60 -9.56
N ALA A 102 8.23 -0.88 -8.44
CA ALA A 102 9.03 0.13 -7.74
C ALA A 102 10.21 0.62 -8.62
N SER A 103 10.86 -0.29 -9.35
CA SER A 103 11.97 0.05 -10.24
C SER A 103 11.50 0.93 -11.40
N ALA A 104 10.37 0.59 -12.03
CA ALA A 104 9.80 1.38 -13.11
C ALA A 104 9.38 2.78 -12.65
N SER A 105 8.77 2.88 -11.45
CA SER A 105 8.40 4.18 -10.86
C SER A 105 9.63 5.05 -10.58
N LEU A 106 10.71 4.46 -10.04
CA LEU A 106 11.95 5.17 -9.79
C LEU A 106 12.62 5.64 -11.08
N GLU A 107 12.66 4.79 -12.11
CA GLU A 107 13.24 5.14 -13.41
C GLU A 107 12.53 6.34 -14.03
N GLU A 108 11.20 6.35 -14.00
CA GLU A 108 10.40 7.44 -14.55
C GLU A 108 10.62 8.75 -13.76
N ALA A 109 10.62 8.68 -12.43
CA ALA A 109 10.89 9.85 -11.59
C ALA A 109 12.28 10.44 -11.84
N LEU A 110 13.31 9.59 -11.98
CA LEU A 110 14.67 10.01 -12.32
C LEU A 110 14.74 10.64 -13.70
N ARG A 111 14.07 10.03 -14.69
CA ARG A 111 14.03 10.54 -16.06
C ARG A 111 13.42 11.95 -16.11
N GLN A 112 12.31 12.16 -15.41
CA GLN A 112 11.64 13.46 -15.35
C GLN A 112 12.50 14.52 -14.67
N GLU A 113 13.08 14.22 -13.50
CA GLU A 113 13.90 15.19 -12.79
C GLU A 113 15.20 15.51 -13.54
N LEU A 114 15.83 14.52 -14.19
CA LEU A 114 17.00 14.75 -15.04
C LEU A 114 16.65 15.61 -16.25
N ALA A 115 15.54 15.33 -16.93
CA ALA A 115 15.08 16.15 -18.06
C ALA A 115 14.86 17.61 -17.62
N ARG A 116 14.17 17.81 -16.50
CA ARG A 116 13.90 19.15 -15.94
C ARG A 116 15.19 19.90 -15.60
N ARG A 117 16.12 19.23 -14.92
CA ARG A 117 17.41 19.84 -14.55
C ARG A 117 18.27 20.16 -15.76
N LEU A 118 18.29 19.29 -16.77
CA LEU A 118 19.01 19.53 -18.00
C LEU A 118 18.43 20.73 -18.74
N GLU A 119 17.11 20.80 -18.90
CA GLU A 119 16.44 21.93 -19.56
C GLU A 119 16.73 23.26 -18.83
N GLN A 120 16.55 23.29 -17.51
CA GLN A 120 16.85 24.46 -16.70
C GLN A 120 18.32 24.88 -16.86
N ARG A 121 19.24 23.93 -16.77
CA ARG A 121 20.67 24.24 -16.88
C ARG A 121 21.06 24.70 -18.27
N THR A 122 20.47 24.11 -19.31
CA THR A 122 20.69 24.53 -20.69
C THR A 122 20.17 25.95 -20.93
N SER A 123 18.98 26.28 -20.42
CA SER A 123 18.45 27.65 -20.49
C SER A 123 19.38 28.64 -19.80
N GLU A 124 19.78 28.37 -18.55
CA GLU A 124 20.69 29.25 -17.80
C GLU A 124 22.02 29.50 -18.53
N VAL A 125 22.57 28.47 -19.18
CA VAL A 125 23.81 28.60 -19.95
C VAL A 125 23.58 29.42 -21.22
N ILE A 126 22.49 29.17 -21.94
CA ILE A 126 22.14 29.94 -23.15
C ILE A 126 21.91 31.41 -22.78
N ASP A 127 21.14 31.70 -21.73
CA ASP A 127 20.83 33.05 -21.28
C ASP A 127 22.11 33.80 -20.90
N ARG A 128 23.01 33.18 -20.14
CA ARG A 128 24.33 33.77 -19.80
C ARG A 128 25.18 34.04 -21.04
N LEU A 129 25.20 33.12 -22.01
CA LEU A 129 25.97 33.31 -23.25
C LEU A 129 25.38 34.44 -24.10
N LEU A 130 24.06 34.52 -24.19
CA LEU A 130 23.36 35.59 -24.89
C LEU A 130 23.62 36.94 -24.23
N GLU A 131 23.52 37.03 -22.90
CA GLU A 131 23.86 38.24 -22.13
C GLU A 131 25.30 38.69 -22.37
N GLN A 132 26.27 37.77 -22.31
CA GLN A 132 27.68 38.10 -22.57
C GLN A 132 27.90 38.59 -24.01
N GLN A 133 27.28 37.96 -25.00
CA GLN A 133 27.40 38.36 -26.41
C GLN A 133 26.71 39.71 -26.69
N LEU A 134 25.55 39.95 -26.09
CA LEU A 134 24.81 41.20 -26.26
C LEU A 134 25.51 42.36 -25.55
N ASN A 135 25.95 42.17 -24.30
CA ASN A 135 26.68 43.20 -23.57
C ASN A 135 28.04 43.51 -24.22
N SER A 136 28.76 42.51 -24.70
CA SER A 136 30.03 42.76 -25.40
C SER A 136 29.85 43.51 -26.73
N ARG A 137 28.71 43.37 -27.42
CA ARG A 137 28.41 44.10 -28.66
C ARG A 137 27.80 45.48 -28.45
N LEU A 138 27.07 45.70 -27.36
CA LEU A 138 26.44 46.99 -27.07
C LEU A 138 27.40 47.98 -26.40
N PHE A 139 28.43 47.47 -25.72
CA PHE A 139 29.39 48.30 -24.97
C PHE A 139 30.83 48.20 -25.50
N SER A 140 31.05 47.66 -26.70
CA SER A 140 32.31 47.79 -27.48
C SER A 140 32.20 48.90 -28.52
#